data_AF-A0A7S7TEH1-F1
#
_entry.id   AF-A0A7S7TEH1-F1
#
_cell.length_a   1.000
_cell.length_b   1.000
_cell.length_c   1.000
_cell.angle_alpha   90.00
_cell.angle_beta   90.00
_cell.angle_gamma   90.00
#
_symmetry.space_group_name_H-M   'P 1'
#
loop_
_entity.id
_entity.type
_entity.pdbx_description
1 polymer ?
#
loop_
_entity_poly.entity_id
_entity_poly.type
_entity_poly.pdbx_seq_one_letter_code
_entity_poly.pdbx_strand_id
1 'polypeptide(L)'
;MINDPEMMSALIKPMRADVEILETYRPEAPVRLACPTTLLGGEDDPVVRPDLLERWASHVHAFVPVLLPGGHFYFRKSLPVLIDLVVSILRPVLRAMPR
;
A
#
# COMPACT_ATOMS: atom_id res chain seq x y z
N MET A 1 21.97 10.66 10.48
CA MET A 1 21.43 9.29 10.33
C MET A 1 22.02 8.57 9.12
N ILE A 2 21.95 9.13 7.89
CA ILE A 2 22.47 8.42 6.68
C ILE A 2 24.01 8.48 6.55
N ASN A 3 24.68 9.37 7.29
CA ASN A 3 26.14 9.56 7.22
C ASN A 3 26.94 8.76 8.27
N ASP A 4 26.32 7.80 8.95
CA ASP A 4 26.99 6.92 9.91
C ASP A 4 27.17 5.53 9.29
N PRO A 5 28.39 5.14 8.90
CA PRO A 5 28.66 3.85 8.25
C PRO A 5 28.32 2.64 9.13
N GLU A 6 28.50 2.73 10.45
CA GLU A 6 28.22 1.61 11.36
C GLU A 6 26.71 1.38 11.46
N MET A 7 25.94 2.47 11.60
CA MET A 7 24.49 2.38 11.61
C MET A 7 23.92 1.94 10.26
N MET A 8 24.47 2.42 9.14
CA MET A 8 24.07 1.96 7.81
C MET A 8 24.36 0.47 7.62
N SER A 9 25.52 -0.02 8.07
CA SER A 9 25.86 -1.45 8.04
C SER A 9 24.84 -2.30 8.82
N ALA A 10 24.40 -1.82 9.98
CA ALA A 10 23.39 -2.50 10.79
C ALA A 10 22.00 -2.54 10.13
N LEU A 11 21.59 -1.49 9.42
CA LEU A 11 20.29 -1.40 8.74
C LEU A 11 20.24 -2.16 7.41
N ILE A 12 21.36 -2.23 6.71
CA ILE A 12 21.42 -2.84 5.38
C ILE A 12 21.05 -4.32 5.41
N LYS A 13 21.48 -5.07 6.43
CA LYS A 13 21.20 -6.51 6.53
C LYS A 13 19.69 -6.83 6.61
N PRO A 14 18.90 -6.25 7.54
CA PRO A 14 17.46 -6.49 7.56
C PRO A 14 16.75 -5.97 6.31
N MET A 15 17.14 -4.80 5.78
CA MET A 15 16.53 -4.28 4.54
C MET A 15 16.72 -5.22 3.35
N ARG A 16 17.89 -5.87 3.21
CA ARG A 16 18.10 -6.88 2.16
C ARG A 16 17.20 -8.09 2.34
N ALA A 17 17.03 -8.56 3.59
CA ALA A 17 16.15 -9.68 3.88
C ALA A 17 14.69 -9.36 3.53
N ASP A 18 14.23 -8.14 3.82
CA ASP A 18 12.87 -7.71 3.46
C ASP A 18 12.66 -7.68 1.94
N VAL A 19 13.66 -7.19 1.18
CA VAL A 19 13.60 -7.19 -0.30
C VAL A 19 13.64 -8.63 -0.85
N GLU A 20 14.46 -9.51 -0.27
CA GLU A 20 14.51 -10.91 -0.68
C GLU A 20 13.15 -11.61 -0.51
N ILE A 21 12.47 -11.38 0.61
CA ILE A 21 11.11 -11.90 0.84
C ILE A 21 10.13 -11.34 -0.21
N LEU A 22 10.19 -10.04 -0.49
CA LEU A 22 9.34 -9.38 -1.48
C LEU A 22 9.53 -9.97 -2.88
N GLU A 23 10.78 -10.17 -3.32
CA GLU A 23 11.12 -10.63 -4.68
C GLU A 23 10.87 -12.13 -4.86
N THR A 24 11.02 -12.92 -3.80
CA THR A 24 10.85 -14.38 -3.83
C THR A 24 9.43 -14.84 -3.51
N TYR A 25 8.54 -13.93 -3.10
CA TYR A 25 7.14 -14.26 -2.85
C TYR A 25 6.46 -14.84 -4.09
N ARG A 26 5.85 -16.02 -3.93
CA ARG A 26 5.05 -16.70 -4.96
C ARG A 26 3.67 -17.03 -4.37
N PRO A 27 2.65 -16.19 -4.59
CA PRO A 27 1.31 -16.49 -4.11
C PRO A 27 0.75 -17.73 -4.83
N GLU A 28 0.01 -18.54 -4.09
CA GLU A 28 -0.92 -19.52 -4.69
C GLU A 28 -2.04 -18.78 -5.45
N ALA A 29 -2.94 -19.53 -6.10
CA ALA A 29 -4.05 -18.93 -6.84
C ALA A 29 -4.85 -17.93 -5.97
N PRO A 30 -5.28 -16.78 -6.53
CA PRO A 30 -5.86 -15.71 -5.74
C PRO A 30 -7.17 -16.14 -5.07
N VAL A 31 -7.16 -16.16 -3.74
CA VAL A 31 -8.40 -16.13 -2.94
C VAL A 31 -8.88 -14.69 -2.90
N ARG A 32 -10.14 -14.45 -3.28
CA ARG A 32 -10.75 -13.12 -3.18
C ARG A 32 -11.04 -12.78 -1.72
N LEU A 33 -10.55 -11.63 -1.25
CA LEU A 33 -10.87 -11.12 0.08
C LEU A 33 -12.38 -10.88 0.19
N ALA A 34 -12.99 -11.41 1.25
CA ALA A 34 -14.42 -11.27 1.51
C ALA A 34 -14.81 -9.91 2.09
N CYS A 35 -13.83 -9.06 2.43
CA CYS A 35 -14.06 -7.74 3.02
C CYS A 35 -14.01 -6.63 1.96
N PRO A 36 -14.73 -5.50 2.19
CA PRO A 36 -14.55 -4.30 1.41
C PRO A 36 -13.07 -3.87 1.42
N THR A 37 -12.50 -3.66 0.25
CA THR A 37 -11.09 -3.26 0.11
C THR A 37 -10.99 -1.99 -0.72
N THR A 38 -10.19 -1.03 -0.25
CA THR A 38 -9.83 0.17 -1.03
C THR A 38 -8.35 0.13 -1.37
N LEU A 39 -8.04 0.37 -2.64
CA LEU A 39 -6.67 0.42 -3.14
C LEU A 39 -6.23 1.88 -3.26
N LEU A 40 -5.07 2.22 -2.69
CA LEU A 40 -4.52 3.57 -2.68
C LEU A 40 -3.14 3.57 -3.35
N GLY A 41 -2.91 4.51 -4.27
CA GLY A 41 -1.65 4.62 -5.02
C GLY A 41 -1.21 6.06 -5.23
N GLY A 42 0.06 6.25 -5.62
CA GLY A 42 0.56 7.54 -6.07
C GLY A 42 0.33 7.70 -7.58
N GLU A 43 -0.10 8.88 -8.03
CA GLU A 43 -0.29 9.19 -9.46
C GLU A 43 1.01 9.01 -10.26
N ASP A 44 2.14 9.39 -9.68
CA ASP A 44 3.46 9.41 -10.32
C ASP A 44 4.38 8.30 -9.79
N ASP A 45 3.83 7.20 -9.24
CA ASP A 45 4.65 6.14 -8.65
C ASP A 45 5.38 5.33 -9.73
N PRO A 46 6.73 5.39 -9.79
CA PRO A 46 7.49 4.65 -10.80
C PRO A 46 7.62 3.15 -10.46
N VAL A 47 7.37 2.76 -9.20
CA VAL A 47 7.51 1.39 -8.69
C VAL A 47 6.18 0.66 -8.80
N VAL A 48 5.09 1.28 -8.34
CA VAL A 48 3.73 0.71 -8.38
C VAL A 48 2.84 1.58 -9.25
N ARG A 49 3.00 1.44 -10.56
CA ARG A 49 2.17 2.16 -11.53
C ARG A 49 0.68 1.86 -11.36
N PRO A 50 -0.23 2.79 -11.70
CA PRO A 50 -1.67 2.57 -11.58
C PRO A 50 -2.18 1.27 -12.22
N ASP A 51 -1.62 0.87 -13.37
CA ASP A 51 -1.98 -0.39 -14.04
C ASP A 51 -1.62 -1.66 -13.24
N LEU A 52 -0.64 -1.58 -12.34
CA LEU A 52 -0.30 -2.65 -11.39
C LEU A 52 -1.29 -2.69 -10.23
N LEU A 53 -1.82 -1.55 -9.77
CA LEU A 53 -2.88 -1.52 -8.76
C LEU A 53 -4.16 -2.16 -9.30
N GLU A 54 -4.53 -1.92 -10.55
CA GLU A 54 -5.73 -2.51 -11.16
C GLU A 54 -5.71 -4.04 -11.17
N ARG A 55 -4.52 -4.67 -11.21
CA ARG A 55 -4.37 -6.14 -11.16
C ARG A 55 -4.88 -6.75 -9.86
N TRP A 56 -5.03 -5.96 -8.80
CA TRP A 56 -5.65 -6.42 -7.55
C TRP A 56 -7.12 -6.80 -7.71
N ALA A 57 -7.80 -6.46 -8.81
CA ALA A 57 -9.17 -6.87 -9.09
C ALA A 57 -9.36 -8.42 -9.12
N SER A 58 -8.29 -9.21 -9.29
CA SER A 58 -8.34 -10.67 -9.13
C SER A 58 -8.36 -11.11 -7.66
N HIS A 59 -7.85 -10.29 -6.73
CA HIS A 59 -7.67 -10.60 -5.31
C HIS A 59 -8.73 -9.96 -4.41
N VAL A 60 -9.43 -8.94 -4.89
CA VAL A 60 -10.39 -8.17 -4.07
C VAL A 60 -11.60 -7.74 -4.90
N HIS A 61 -12.68 -7.41 -4.23
CA HIS A 61 -13.85 -6.77 -4.85
C HIS A 61 -13.65 -5.25 -4.92
N ALA A 62 -12.66 -4.80 -5.72
CA ALA A 62 -12.37 -3.39 -5.96
C ALA A 62 -13.02 -2.87 -7.25
N PHE A 63 -13.28 -1.56 -7.30
CA PHE A 63 -13.85 -0.88 -8.47
C PHE A 63 -12.82 -0.07 -9.25
N VAL A 64 -12.19 0.91 -8.61
CA VAL A 64 -11.15 1.79 -9.19
C VAL A 64 -10.18 2.18 -8.07
N PRO A 65 -8.85 2.11 -8.26
CA PRO A 65 -7.89 2.60 -7.29
C PRO A 65 -8.05 4.12 -7.06
N VAL A 66 -7.87 4.58 -5.81
CA VAL A 66 -7.81 6.00 -5.51
C VAL A 66 -6.36 6.44 -5.60
N LEU A 67 -6.06 7.31 -6.56
CA LEU A 67 -4.72 7.87 -6.74
C LEU A 67 -4.60 9.20 -5.99
N LEU A 68 -3.47 9.38 -5.32
CA LEU A 68 -3.10 10.57 -4.58
C LEU A 68 -1.90 11.25 -5.26
N PRO A 69 -1.83 12.60 -5.25
CA PRO A 69 -0.69 13.30 -5.84
C PRO A 69 0.65 12.86 -5.26
N GLY A 70 1.60 12.56 -6.13
CA GLY A 70 2.98 12.17 -5.79
C GLY A 70 3.35 10.74 -6.22
N GLY A 71 4.61 10.38 -5.95
CA GLY A 71 5.17 9.07 -6.29
C GLY A 71 4.97 8.01 -5.19
N HIS A 72 5.90 7.05 -5.10
CA HIS A 72 5.81 5.90 -4.18
C HIS A 72 5.54 6.25 -2.71
N PHE A 73 6.07 7.38 -2.24
CA PHE A 73 5.86 7.89 -0.89
C PHE A 73 4.83 9.03 -0.83
N TYR A 74 3.80 9.01 -1.68
CA TYR A 74 2.74 10.04 -1.80
C TYR A 74 2.18 10.47 -0.43
N PHE A 75 2.05 9.53 0.50
CA PHE A 75 1.53 9.77 1.85
C PHE A 75 2.37 10.71 2.71
N ARG A 76 3.68 10.87 2.42
CA ARG A 76 4.55 11.75 3.24
C ARG A 76 4.21 13.23 3.11
N LYS A 77 3.74 13.65 1.94
CA LYS A 77 3.37 15.07 1.67
C LYS A 77 1.88 15.34 1.88
N SER A 78 1.07 14.28 1.92
CA SER A 78 -0.39 14.38 1.94
C SER A 78 -1.01 13.59 3.10
N LEU A 79 -0.30 13.45 4.22
CA LEU A 79 -0.75 12.64 5.35
C LEU A 79 -2.14 13.04 5.89
N PRO A 80 -2.47 14.35 6.08
CA PRO A 80 -3.82 14.74 6.49
C PRO A 80 -4.90 14.29 5.50
N VAL A 81 -4.66 14.48 4.21
CA VAL A 81 -5.59 14.07 3.13
C VAL A 81 -5.79 12.56 3.12
N LEU A 82 -4.71 11.79 3.30
CA LEU A 82 -4.78 10.34 3.42
C LEU A 82 -5.63 9.91 4.63
N ILE A 83 -5.44 10.53 5.78
CA ILE A 83 -6.21 10.22 6.98
C ILE A 83 -7.70 10.56 6.79
N ASP A 84 -8.01 11.72 6.23
CA ASP A 84 -9.40 12.11 5.94
C ASP A 84 -10.08 11.12 4.98
N LEU A 85 -9.34 10.69 3.94
CA LEU A 85 -9.80 9.65 3.02
C LEU A 85 -10.09 8.34 3.74
N VAL A 86 -9.14 7.83 4.53
CA VAL A 86 -9.30 6.58 5.30
C VAL A 86 -10.50 6.67 6.25
N VAL A 87 -10.65 7.79 6.96
CA VAL A 87 -11.78 8.02 7.87
C VAL A 87 -13.10 8.05 7.09
N SER A 88 -13.14 8.66 5.90
CA SER A 88 -14.35 8.71 5.07
C SER A 88 -14.76 7.32 4.58
N ILE A 89 -13.80 6.45 4.26
CA ILE A 89 -14.02 5.06 3.82
C ILE A 89 -14.52 4.20 4.99
N LEU A 90 -13.90 4.32 6.15
CA LEU A 90 -14.21 3.45 7.30
C LEU A 90 -15.50 3.85 8.02
N ARG A 91 -15.87 5.13 8.02
CA ARG A 91 -17.01 5.63 8.80
C ARG A 91 -18.35 4.95 8.44
N PRO A 92 -18.72 4.73 7.16
CA PRO A 92 -19.91 3.96 6.81
C PRO A 92 -19.81 2.50 7.23
N VAL A 93 -18.65 1.87 7.07
CA VAL A 93 -18.41 0.46 7.43
C VAL A 93 -18.62 0.27 8.93
N LEU A 94 -17.99 1.10 9.76
CA LEU A 94 -18.11 1.04 11.21
C LEU A 94 -19.55 1.27 11.71
N ARG A 95 -20.34 2.08 10.99
CA ARG A 95 -21.76 2.29 11.32
C ARG A 95 -22.64 1.10 10.98
N ALA A 96 -22.26 0.31 9.98
CA ALA A 96 -23.01 -0.85 9.51
C ALA A 96 -22.63 -2.16 10.24
N MET A 97 -21.55 -2.16 11.03
CA MET A 97 -21.15 -3.34 11.79
C MET A 97 -22.15 -3.64 12.92
N PRO A 98 -22.57 -4.90 13.09
CA PRO A 98 -23.37 -5.30 14.24
C PRO A 98 -22.55 -5.09 15.54
N ARG A 99 -23.25 -4.68 16.61
CA ARG A 99 -22.66 -4.51 17.94
C ARG A 99 -22.25 -5.84 18.56
#